data_AF-A0A661BX88-F1
#
_entry.id   AF-A0A661BX88-F1
#
_cell.length_a   1.000
_cell.length_b   1.000
_cell.length_c   1.000
_cell.angle_alpha   90.00
_cell.angle_beta   90.00
_cell.angle_gamma   90.00
#
_symmetry.space_group_name_H-M   'P 1'
#
loop_
_entity.id
_entity.type
_entity.pdbx_description
1 polymer ?
#
loop_
_entity_poly.entity_id
_entity_poly.type
_entity_poly.pdbx_seq_one_letter_code
_entity_poly.pdbx_strand_id
1 'polypeptide(L)'
;AIGDSLTAGYADSALYLHGQENSYPSMLAAQFAKAGGGSFAQPLVSDNLGGLLFGGMENPAFANRLVLDAETQSPEPIAGTPTTEVIGSGLNGNTYNNMGVPGAKSFHAGAAGYGNAAGLPASANPYYVRFSTSGTASMIGDAAGQQPSFYVMWIGNNDVLSYATSGGVGVDQTGNFDPATYGSNDITDPMVFAGVYAQLVGAFTMANPTVQGMLVNIPDVSTLAYFITVPYNPVPLDQANADALNAAYAAYNGGVQAALGGSAITPEEAALRTISFAAGQNAVVILDEDLTDLTGIIDPAVINLRQANVDDLIVLPAASIIGTEAVPGNPATVYGLGVPLGDELVLIPSEILAIETARLAYNMTIQDAADADLNLIFFDVASLVKEFSATGIDYGTGYIDATYATGGGFSLDGVHPTARGYAVIANGMIDAINAGFGANIFRVDPGERTTVFFK
;
A
#
# COMPACT_ATOMS: atom_id res chain seq x y z
N ALA A 1 -8.57 3.69 17.99
CA ALA A 1 -7.71 3.81 16.79
C ALA A 1 -8.62 3.99 15.59
N ILE A 2 -8.25 4.84 14.64
CA ILE A 2 -8.96 5.05 13.37
C ILE A 2 -7.92 5.12 12.26
N GLY A 3 -8.23 4.52 11.11
CA GLY A 3 -7.32 4.48 9.99
C GLY A 3 -7.72 3.50 8.92
N ASP A 4 -6.75 3.06 8.15
CA ASP A 4 -6.95 2.19 7.00
C ASP A 4 -6.55 0.72 7.27
N SER A 5 -6.03 0.05 6.23
CA SER A 5 -5.54 -1.32 6.25
C SER A 5 -4.54 -1.59 7.38
N LEU A 6 -3.62 -0.64 7.63
CA LEU A 6 -2.60 -0.78 8.67
C LEU A 6 -3.22 -0.82 10.06
N THR A 7 -4.27 -0.02 10.27
CA THR A 7 -5.01 0.05 11.52
C THR A 7 -5.89 -1.17 11.73
N ALA A 8 -6.45 -1.73 10.65
CA ALA A 8 -7.27 -2.92 10.71
C ALA A 8 -6.49 -4.18 11.09
N GLY A 9 -5.18 -4.24 10.81
CA GLY A 9 -4.37 -5.45 10.92
C GLY A 9 -4.37 -6.30 9.64
N TYR A 10 -4.48 -5.64 8.49
CA TYR A 10 -4.37 -6.28 7.18
C TYR A 10 -2.93 -6.74 6.93
N ALA A 11 -2.75 -7.94 6.38
CA ALA A 11 -1.44 -8.47 6.00
C ALA A 11 -1.63 -9.63 5.01
N ASP A 12 -0.57 -10.03 4.31
CA ASP A 12 -0.58 -11.16 3.38
C ASP A 12 -1.73 -11.05 2.35
N SER A 13 -2.01 -9.83 1.87
CA SER A 13 -3.09 -9.53 0.94
C SER A 13 -4.52 -9.81 1.45
N ALA A 14 -4.76 -9.99 2.76
CA ALA A 14 -6.11 -10.12 3.32
C ALA A 14 -6.25 -9.60 4.75
N LEU A 15 -7.50 -9.44 5.21
CA LEU A 15 -7.82 -9.26 6.63
C LEU A 15 -8.12 -10.62 7.25
N TYR A 16 -7.34 -11.05 8.25
CA TYR A 16 -7.49 -12.35 8.91
C TYR A 16 -7.28 -12.24 10.43
N LEU A 17 -7.84 -13.17 11.20
CA LEU A 17 -7.96 -13.06 12.67
C LEU A 17 -6.61 -12.81 13.36
N HIS A 18 -5.61 -13.63 13.07
CA HIS A 18 -4.27 -13.51 13.66
C HIS A 18 -3.60 -12.17 13.31
N GLY A 19 -3.81 -11.66 12.09
CA GLY A 19 -3.33 -10.33 11.69
C GLY A 19 -3.96 -9.23 12.54
N GLN A 20 -5.29 -9.30 12.77
CA GLN A 20 -5.99 -8.34 13.62
C GLN A 20 -5.56 -8.42 15.09
N GLU A 21 -5.39 -9.62 15.64
CA GLU A 21 -4.94 -9.84 17.02
C GLU A 21 -3.50 -9.38 17.26
N ASN A 22 -2.69 -9.30 16.19
CA ASN A 22 -1.31 -8.82 16.23
C ASN A 22 -1.10 -7.49 15.50
N SER A 23 -2.17 -6.72 15.30
CA SER A 23 -2.10 -5.36 14.77
C SER A 23 -1.51 -4.39 15.81
N TYR A 24 -0.98 -3.25 15.35
CA TYR A 24 -0.46 -2.24 16.28
C TYR A 24 -1.53 -1.74 17.28
N PRO A 25 -2.82 -1.53 16.93
CA PRO A 25 -3.81 -1.11 17.93
C PRO A 25 -4.06 -2.17 18.99
N SER A 26 -4.10 -3.45 18.61
CA SER A 26 -4.22 -4.58 19.54
C SER A 26 -3.05 -4.60 20.53
N MET A 27 -1.82 -4.43 20.03
CA MET A 27 -0.62 -4.40 20.85
C MET A 27 -0.57 -3.20 21.80
N LEU A 28 -0.91 -2.00 21.31
CA LEU A 28 -1.02 -0.80 22.14
C LEU A 28 -2.05 -1.00 23.24
N ALA A 29 -3.24 -1.48 22.90
CA ALA A 29 -4.29 -1.74 23.86
C ALA A 29 -3.87 -2.74 24.95
N ALA A 30 -3.18 -3.82 24.58
CA ALA A 30 -2.66 -4.79 25.53
C ALA A 30 -1.65 -4.17 26.51
N GLN A 31 -0.83 -3.21 26.06
CA GLN A 31 0.10 -2.49 26.93
C GLN A 31 -0.59 -1.41 27.76
N PHE A 32 -1.57 -0.69 27.20
CA PHE A 32 -2.37 0.28 27.94
C PHE A 32 -3.15 -0.39 29.08
N ALA A 33 -3.70 -1.59 28.86
CA ALA A 33 -4.39 -2.34 29.91
C ALA A 33 -3.48 -2.63 31.11
N LYS A 34 -2.19 -2.91 30.90
CA LYS A 34 -1.21 -3.08 31.98
C LYS A 34 -0.91 -1.78 32.73
N ALA A 35 -1.13 -0.64 32.09
CA ALA A 35 -1.00 0.70 32.67
C ALA A 35 -2.34 1.26 33.21
N GLY A 36 -3.40 0.44 33.31
CA GLY A 36 -4.71 0.84 33.83
C GLY A 36 -5.73 1.28 32.77
N GLY A 37 -5.44 1.07 31.49
CA GLY A 37 -6.38 1.25 30.38
C GLY A 37 -7.53 0.24 30.39
N GLY A 38 -8.56 0.53 29.59
CA GLY A 38 -9.77 -0.29 29.49
C GLY A 38 -9.68 -1.45 28.50
N SER A 39 -10.81 -2.13 28.30
CA SER A 39 -10.97 -3.13 27.24
C SER A 39 -10.89 -2.50 25.86
N PHE A 40 -10.39 -3.26 24.89
CA PHE A 40 -10.29 -2.84 23.49
C PHE A 40 -10.98 -3.87 22.59
N ALA A 41 -12.07 -3.46 21.96
CA ALA A 41 -12.84 -4.27 21.04
C ALA A 41 -12.43 -3.99 19.59
N GLN A 42 -12.22 -5.06 18.81
CA GLN A 42 -11.95 -5.00 17.37
C GLN A 42 -13.05 -5.70 16.58
N PRO A 43 -13.37 -5.26 15.35
CA PRO A 43 -14.30 -5.94 14.47
C PRO A 43 -13.61 -7.16 13.82
N LEU A 44 -13.34 -8.18 14.64
CA LEU A 44 -12.62 -9.38 14.23
C LEU A 44 -13.36 -10.13 13.11
N VAL A 45 -12.62 -10.60 12.12
CA VAL A 45 -13.05 -11.61 11.15
C VAL A 45 -13.16 -12.98 11.83
N SER A 46 -13.90 -13.91 11.23
CA SER A 46 -14.25 -15.18 11.90
C SER A 46 -13.23 -16.31 11.72
N ASP A 47 -12.19 -16.11 10.92
CA ASP A 47 -11.20 -17.13 10.60
C ASP A 47 -9.79 -16.57 10.29
N ASN A 48 -8.86 -17.48 10.02
CA ASN A 48 -7.48 -17.20 9.63
C ASN A 48 -7.20 -17.46 8.14
N LEU A 49 -8.24 -17.63 7.32
CA LEU A 49 -8.10 -17.78 5.88
C LEU A 49 -8.05 -16.43 5.20
N GLY A 50 -8.81 -15.45 5.70
CA GLY A 50 -9.03 -14.19 5.00
C GLY A 50 -10.27 -14.30 4.11
N GLY A 51 -10.32 -13.51 3.03
CA GLY A 51 -11.48 -13.48 2.12
C GLY A 51 -12.79 -12.99 2.75
N LEU A 52 -13.84 -12.89 1.94
CA LEU A 52 -15.16 -12.41 2.37
C LEU A 52 -16.30 -13.20 1.71
N LEU A 53 -17.36 -13.43 2.49
CA LEU A 53 -18.65 -13.92 2.03
C LEU A 53 -19.66 -12.78 1.88
N PHE A 54 -20.51 -12.88 0.86
CA PHE A 54 -21.61 -11.95 0.60
C PHE A 54 -22.90 -12.78 0.44
N GLY A 55 -23.74 -12.78 1.48
CA GLY A 55 -24.95 -13.61 1.51
C GLY A 55 -24.65 -15.11 1.47
N GLY A 56 -23.54 -15.53 2.10
CA GLY A 56 -23.07 -16.92 2.17
C GLY A 56 -22.22 -17.36 0.98
N MET A 57 -21.95 -16.49 0.01
CA MET A 57 -21.17 -16.81 -1.19
C MET A 57 -19.80 -16.14 -1.15
N GLU A 58 -18.75 -16.89 -1.49
CA GLU A 58 -17.40 -16.36 -1.65
C GLU A 58 -17.36 -15.28 -2.73
N ASN A 59 -16.69 -14.15 -2.44
CA ASN A 59 -16.45 -13.10 -3.41
C ASN A 59 -15.01 -13.18 -3.94
N PRO A 60 -14.80 -13.47 -5.24
CA PRO A 60 -13.47 -13.67 -5.81
C PRO A 60 -12.59 -12.40 -5.79
N ALA A 61 -13.17 -11.21 -5.57
CA ALA A 61 -12.39 -9.99 -5.37
C ALA A 61 -11.65 -9.95 -4.01
N PHE A 62 -12.00 -10.86 -3.09
CA PHE A 62 -11.41 -10.97 -1.75
C PHE A 62 -10.86 -12.38 -1.58
N ALA A 63 -9.66 -12.61 -2.11
CA ALA A 63 -8.97 -13.88 -1.98
C ALA A 63 -8.57 -14.16 -0.52
N ASN A 64 -8.33 -15.44 -0.22
CA ASN A 64 -7.68 -15.83 1.01
C ASN A 64 -6.26 -15.26 1.06
N ARG A 65 -5.76 -15.08 2.28
CA ARG A 65 -4.42 -14.54 2.56
C ARG A 65 -3.33 -15.40 1.94
N LEU A 66 -2.22 -14.76 1.61
CA LEU A 66 -1.02 -15.41 1.13
C LEU A 66 -0.33 -16.21 2.25
N VAL A 67 0.25 -17.34 1.86
CA VAL A 67 1.19 -18.15 2.63
C VAL A 67 2.36 -18.52 1.74
N LEU A 68 3.53 -18.77 2.33
CA LEU A 68 4.74 -19.11 1.58
C LEU A 68 4.78 -20.62 1.37
N ASP A 69 4.77 -21.05 0.12
CA ASP A 69 5.00 -22.45 -0.23
C ASP A 69 6.48 -22.79 0.01
N ALA A 70 6.75 -23.74 0.91
CA ALA A 70 8.11 -24.07 1.31
C ALA A 70 8.93 -24.77 0.19
N GLU A 71 8.27 -25.36 -0.80
CA GLU A 71 8.92 -26.09 -1.90
C GLU A 71 9.29 -25.13 -3.05
N THR A 72 8.34 -24.29 -3.46
CA THR A 72 8.52 -23.34 -4.56
C THR A 72 9.10 -22.00 -4.10
N GLN A 73 9.10 -21.72 -2.79
CA GLN A 73 9.47 -20.43 -2.20
C GLN A 73 8.65 -19.26 -2.76
N SER A 74 7.41 -19.52 -3.16
CA SER A 74 6.52 -18.54 -3.76
C SER A 74 5.28 -18.27 -2.88
N PRO A 75 4.76 -17.04 -2.84
CA PRO A 75 3.54 -16.73 -2.13
C PRO A 75 2.32 -17.25 -2.90
N GLU A 76 1.36 -17.85 -2.20
CA GLU A 76 0.08 -18.22 -2.79
C GLU A 76 -1.08 -18.15 -1.78
N PRO A 77 -2.32 -17.94 -2.25
CA PRO A 77 -3.48 -17.94 -1.36
C PRO A 77 -3.63 -19.27 -0.61
N ILE A 78 -3.84 -19.21 0.70
CA ILE A 78 -4.11 -20.41 1.50
C ILE A 78 -5.41 -21.07 1.04
N ALA A 79 -5.39 -22.39 0.85
CA ALA A 79 -6.56 -23.15 0.47
C ALA A 79 -7.61 -23.20 1.61
N GLY A 80 -8.88 -23.04 1.27
CA GLY A 80 -10.00 -23.13 2.19
C GLY A 80 -11.16 -22.22 1.80
N THR A 81 -12.33 -22.44 2.41
CA THR A 81 -13.50 -21.57 2.23
C THR A 81 -13.56 -20.56 3.37
N PRO A 82 -13.55 -19.25 3.07
CA PRO A 82 -13.66 -18.20 4.07
C PRO A 82 -15.03 -18.23 4.75
N THR A 83 -15.10 -17.73 5.97
CA THR A 83 -16.31 -17.77 6.80
C THR A 83 -16.86 -16.38 7.16
N THR A 84 -16.10 -15.33 6.84
CA THR A 84 -16.43 -13.96 7.24
C THR A 84 -17.53 -13.37 6.36
N GLU A 85 -18.75 -13.30 6.89
CA GLU A 85 -19.89 -12.68 6.21
C GLU A 85 -19.86 -11.15 6.30
N VAL A 86 -20.16 -10.48 5.18
CA VAL A 86 -20.32 -9.03 5.07
C VAL A 86 -21.78 -8.63 5.31
N ILE A 87 -22.72 -9.28 4.63
CA ILE A 87 -24.12 -8.88 4.61
C ILE A 87 -24.84 -9.37 5.87
N GLY A 88 -25.42 -8.45 6.62
CA GLY A 88 -26.13 -8.76 7.87
C GLY A 88 -25.21 -8.95 9.09
N SER A 89 -23.91 -8.66 8.95
CA SER A 89 -22.90 -8.83 10.00
C SER A 89 -22.67 -7.60 10.88
N GLY A 90 -23.35 -6.46 10.61
CA GLY A 90 -23.15 -5.12 11.21
C GLY A 90 -23.01 -5.05 12.74
N LEU A 91 -22.94 -3.85 13.33
CA LEU A 91 -22.57 -3.71 14.77
C LEU A 91 -23.30 -4.64 15.74
N ASN A 92 -24.54 -5.06 15.47
CA ASN A 92 -25.29 -6.01 16.28
C ASN A 92 -25.33 -5.60 17.78
N GLY A 93 -25.33 -4.28 18.04
CA GLY A 93 -25.31 -3.69 19.38
C GLY A 93 -23.93 -3.52 20.03
N ASN A 94 -22.83 -3.84 19.32
CA ASN A 94 -21.47 -3.65 19.80
C ASN A 94 -20.92 -2.25 19.50
N THR A 95 -19.81 -1.91 20.15
CA THR A 95 -18.95 -0.75 19.83
C THR A 95 -17.52 -1.24 19.65
N TYR A 96 -16.81 -0.71 18.66
CA TYR A 96 -15.42 -1.12 18.39
C TYR A 96 -14.45 0.04 18.57
N ASN A 97 -13.38 -0.22 19.31
CA ASN A 97 -12.31 0.75 19.55
C ASN A 97 -11.31 0.81 18.38
N ASN A 98 -11.25 -0.24 17.56
CA ASN A 98 -10.52 -0.25 16.30
C ASN A 98 -11.48 0.07 15.13
N MET A 99 -11.34 1.26 14.58
CA MET A 99 -12.04 1.76 13.39
C MET A 99 -11.09 1.81 12.18
N GLY A 100 -10.28 0.76 12.02
CA GLY A 100 -9.46 0.53 10.83
C GLY A 100 -10.27 -0.13 9.72
N VAL A 101 -10.25 0.46 8.52
CA VAL A 101 -10.99 -0.07 7.36
C VAL A 101 -10.03 -0.29 6.19
N PRO A 102 -9.75 -1.54 5.79
CA PRO A 102 -8.86 -1.82 4.66
C PRO A 102 -9.30 -1.12 3.38
N GLY A 103 -8.35 -0.52 2.68
CA GLY A 103 -8.57 0.24 1.44
C GLY A 103 -9.18 1.64 1.62
N ALA A 104 -9.50 2.08 2.84
CA ALA A 104 -10.02 3.42 3.06
C ALA A 104 -8.95 4.49 2.83
N LYS A 105 -9.26 5.46 1.96
CA LYS A 105 -8.58 6.78 1.87
C LYS A 105 -9.10 7.77 2.91
N SER A 106 -8.41 8.87 3.13
CA SER A 106 -8.76 9.91 4.12
C SER A 106 -10.21 10.38 4.02
N PHE A 107 -10.67 10.75 2.81
CA PHE A 107 -12.02 11.28 2.59
C PHE A 107 -13.13 10.24 2.82
N HIS A 108 -12.83 8.95 2.78
CA HIS A 108 -13.80 7.91 3.12
C HIS A 108 -14.12 7.90 4.62
N ALA A 109 -13.19 8.31 5.48
CA ALA A 109 -13.42 8.31 6.93
C ALA A 109 -14.57 9.24 7.34
N GLY A 110 -14.75 10.34 6.61
CA GLY A 110 -15.85 11.30 6.79
C GLY A 110 -17.12 10.97 6.00
N ALA A 111 -17.07 10.03 5.05
CA ALA A 111 -18.17 9.76 4.13
C ALA A 111 -19.35 9.05 4.81
N ALA A 112 -20.50 9.70 4.84
CA ALA A 112 -21.75 9.11 5.35
C ALA A 112 -22.22 7.98 4.42
N GLY A 113 -22.55 6.83 5.01
CA GLY A 113 -23.01 5.66 4.25
C GLY A 113 -21.88 4.79 3.69
N TYR A 114 -20.62 5.08 3.99
CA TYR A 114 -19.49 4.24 3.58
C TYR A 114 -19.58 2.79 4.11
N GLY A 115 -20.35 2.57 5.17
CA GLY A 115 -20.66 1.25 5.73
C GLY A 115 -22.05 0.74 5.36
N ASN A 116 -22.69 1.25 4.30
CA ASN A 116 -24.01 0.82 3.87
C ASN A 116 -23.92 -0.33 2.85
N ALA A 117 -24.40 -1.52 3.21
CA ALA A 117 -24.39 -2.68 2.33
C ALA A 117 -25.06 -2.43 0.96
N ALA A 118 -26.07 -1.55 0.91
CA ALA A 118 -26.75 -1.20 -0.34
C ALA A 118 -25.89 -0.38 -1.32
N GLY A 119 -24.78 0.21 -0.85
CA GLY A 119 -23.82 0.94 -1.68
C GLY A 119 -22.72 0.07 -2.27
N LEU A 120 -22.64 -1.23 -1.93
CA LEU A 120 -21.60 -2.12 -2.43
C LEU A 120 -21.79 -2.44 -3.92
N PRO A 121 -20.69 -2.55 -4.70
CA PRO A 121 -19.30 -2.23 -4.35
C PRO A 121 -18.91 -0.76 -4.61
N ALA A 122 -19.83 0.09 -5.09
CA ALA A 122 -19.50 1.37 -5.71
C ALA A 122 -19.18 2.50 -4.71
N SER A 123 -19.92 2.61 -3.62
CA SER A 123 -19.84 3.74 -2.67
C SER A 123 -19.70 3.31 -1.21
N ALA A 124 -19.59 2.01 -0.95
CA ALA A 124 -19.42 1.44 0.37
C ALA A 124 -18.24 0.47 0.41
N ASN A 125 -17.68 0.27 1.61
CA ASN A 125 -16.58 -0.64 1.86
C ASN A 125 -17.07 -1.88 2.62
N PRO A 126 -16.83 -3.10 2.09
CA PRO A 126 -17.37 -4.31 2.67
C PRO A 126 -16.80 -4.61 4.06
N TYR A 127 -15.59 -4.14 4.40
CA TYR A 127 -15.07 -4.27 5.75
C TYR A 127 -15.83 -3.38 6.73
N TYR A 128 -16.12 -2.12 6.37
CA TYR A 128 -16.85 -1.21 7.26
C TYR A 128 -18.33 -1.58 7.40
N VAL A 129 -18.95 -2.15 6.37
CA VAL A 129 -20.32 -2.71 6.44
C VAL A 129 -20.49 -3.68 7.62
N ARG A 130 -19.43 -4.42 7.98
CA ARG A 130 -19.45 -5.37 9.09
C ARG A 130 -19.59 -4.73 10.47
N PHE A 131 -19.31 -3.43 10.60
CA PHE A 131 -19.26 -2.78 11.89
C PHE A 131 -19.68 -1.31 11.89
N SER A 132 -20.42 -0.86 10.88
CA SER A 132 -21.07 0.45 10.89
C SER A 132 -22.28 0.46 11.83
N THR A 133 -22.51 1.59 12.52
CA THR A 133 -23.69 1.76 13.40
C THR A 133 -25.00 1.81 12.64
N SER A 134 -24.97 2.29 11.39
CA SER A 134 -26.14 2.43 10.54
C SER A 134 -25.74 2.61 9.07
N GLY A 135 -26.72 2.47 8.16
CA GLY A 135 -26.53 2.74 6.73
C GLY A 135 -26.23 4.21 6.37
N THR A 136 -26.20 5.12 7.35
CA THR A 136 -25.81 6.53 7.17
C THR A 136 -24.58 6.91 7.99
N ALA A 137 -23.97 5.95 8.69
CA ALA A 137 -22.79 6.19 9.53
C ALA A 137 -21.56 6.54 8.69
N SER A 138 -20.62 7.27 9.30
CA SER A 138 -19.26 7.49 8.81
C SER A 138 -18.27 6.95 9.84
N MET A 139 -17.06 6.56 9.39
CA MET A 139 -16.06 5.97 10.29
C MET A 139 -15.73 6.92 11.44
N ILE A 140 -15.57 8.21 11.13
CA ILE A 140 -15.29 9.22 12.16
C ILE A 140 -16.47 9.44 13.10
N GLY A 141 -17.71 9.39 12.61
CA GLY A 141 -18.90 9.50 13.46
C GLY A 141 -18.97 8.37 14.48
N ASP A 142 -18.73 7.14 14.04
CA ASP A 142 -18.73 5.97 14.90
C ASP A 142 -17.52 5.94 15.86
N ALA A 143 -16.36 6.45 15.43
CA ALA A 143 -15.17 6.55 16.27
C ALA A 143 -15.30 7.65 17.35
N ALA A 144 -15.64 8.88 16.95
CA ALA A 144 -15.73 10.03 17.84
C ALA A 144 -16.96 9.94 18.78
N GLY A 145 -18.07 9.35 18.33
CA GLY A 145 -19.27 9.16 19.13
C GLY A 145 -19.06 8.30 20.38
N GLN A 146 -18.00 7.49 20.41
CA GLN A 146 -17.59 6.73 21.60
C GLN A 146 -16.87 7.58 22.66
N GLN A 147 -16.59 8.86 22.38
CA GLN A 147 -15.93 9.81 23.28
C GLN A 147 -14.64 9.24 23.90
N PRO A 148 -13.65 8.84 23.07
CA PRO A 148 -12.42 8.27 23.60
C PRO A 148 -11.67 9.27 24.50
N SER A 149 -10.94 8.77 25.49
CA SER A 149 -9.98 9.58 26.25
C SER A 149 -8.64 9.71 25.53
N PHE A 150 -8.32 8.74 24.66
CA PHE A 150 -7.12 8.72 23.83
C PHE A 150 -7.44 8.11 22.46
N TYR A 151 -6.90 8.67 21.37
CA TYR A 151 -6.98 8.07 20.03
C TYR A 151 -5.63 8.02 19.32
N VAL A 152 -5.48 7.05 18.43
CA VAL A 152 -4.41 7.02 17.42
C VAL A 152 -5.09 7.13 16.07
N MET A 153 -4.67 8.10 15.26
CA MET A 153 -5.15 8.28 13.89
C MET A 153 -4.00 8.05 12.91
N TRP A 154 -4.14 7.01 12.11
CA TRP A 154 -3.23 6.69 11.01
C TRP A 154 -4.06 6.41 9.75
N ILE A 155 -4.51 7.51 9.15
CA ILE A 155 -5.29 7.53 7.91
C ILE A 155 -4.54 8.39 6.90
N GLY A 156 -4.52 7.96 5.64
CA GLY A 156 -3.83 8.69 4.58
C GLY A 156 -2.91 7.83 3.72
N ASN A 157 -2.57 6.61 4.16
CA ASN A 157 -1.63 5.78 3.41
C ASN A 157 -2.22 5.41 2.05
N ASN A 158 -3.49 5.00 2.00
CA ASN A 158 -4.18 4.68 0.75
C ASN A 158 -4.41 5.89 -0.17
N ASP A 159 -4.23 7.13 0.30
CA ASP A 159 -4.37 8.32 -0.54
C ASP A 159 -3.29 8.40 -1.61
N VAL A 160 -2.14 7.71 -1.41
CA VAL A 160 -1.09 7.51 -2.44
C VAL A 160 -0.78 6.04 -2.73
N LEU A 161 -0.97 5.13 -1.76
CA LEU A 161 -0.55 3.73 -1.90
C LEU A 161 -1.32 2.99 -3.00
N SER A 162 -2.62 3.26 -3.19
CA SER A 162 -3.39 2.60 -4.25
C SER A 162 -2.86 2.94 -5.64
N TYR A 163 -2.49 4.21 -5.86
CA TYR A 163 -1.88 4.70 -7.11
C TYR A 163 -0.55 3.99 -7.35
N ALA A 164 0.30 3.96 -6.32
CA ALA A 164 1.60 3.32 -6.39
C ALA A 164 1.49 1.82 -6.69
N THR A 165 0.67 1.08 -5.93
CA THR A 165 0.57 -0.38 -6.07
C THR A 165 -0.14 -0.83 -7.34
N SER A 166 -0.89 0.06 -7.99
CA SER A 166 -1.49 -0.19 -9.29
C SER A 166 -0.58 0.09 -10.48
N GLY A 167 0.69 0.45 -10.23
CA GLY A 167 1.61 0.89 -11.29
C GLY A 167 1.15 2.17 -11.94
N GLY A 168 0.75 3.17 -11.15
CA GLY A 168 0.56 4.52 -11.70
C GLY A 168 -0.72 4.78 -12.51
N VAL A 169 -1.47 3.74 -12.88
CA VAL A 169 -2.71 3.81 -13.70
C VAL A 169 -3.83 4.76 -13.21
N GLY A 170 -3.73 5.31 -11.99
CA GLY A 170 -4.68 6.27 -11.46
C GLY A 170 -4.43 7.69 -11.98
N VAL A 171 -5.09 8.67 -11.36
CA VAL A 171 -4.88 10.09 -11.69
C VAL A 171 -4.43 10.86 -10.45
N ASP A 172 -3.46 11.77 -10.59
CA ASP A 172 -3.21 12.79 -9.58
C ASP A 172 -4.32 13.85 -9.62
N GLN A 173 -5.15 13.87 -8.58
CA GLN A 173 -6.30 14.76 -8.50
C GLN A 173 -5.97 16.18 -8.03
N THR A 174 -4.70 16.57 -8.00
CA THR A 174 -4.28 17.94 -7.65
C THR A 174 -5.08 18.99 -8.44
N GLY A 175 -5.82 19.83 -7.72
CA GLY A 175 -6.70 20.88 -8.26
C GLY A 175 -8.17 20.46 -8.45
N ASN A 176 -8.50 19.18 -8.27
CA ASN A 176 -9.88 18.69 -8.25
C ASN A 176 -10.37 18.54 -6.80
N PHE A 177 -11.26 19.41 -6.35
CA PHE A 177 -11.71 19.43 -4.95
C PHE A 177 -12.96 18.57 -4.67
N ASP A 178 -13.44 17.80 -5.66
CA ASP A 178 -14.61 16.92 -5.50
C ASP A 178 -14.19 15.44 -5.41
N PRO A 179 -13.99 14.88 -4.19
CA PRO A 179 -13.57 13.49 -4.03
C PRO A 179 -14.61 12.48 -4.49
N ALA A 180 -15.86 12.88 -4.77
CA ALA A 180 -16.86 11.97 -5.33
C ALA A 180 -16.56 11.60 -6.81
N THR A 181 -15.63 12.31 -7.45
CA THR A 181 -15.20 12.05 -8.84
C THR A 181 -13.95 11.18 -8.92
N TYR A 182 -13.30 10.88 -7.81
CA TYR A 182 -12.02 10.17 -7.79
C TYR A 182 -12.21 8.67 -8.06
N GLY A 183 -11.30 8.10 -8.84
CA GLY A 183 -11.11 6.67 -9.00
C GLY A 183 -10.46 6.02 -7.77
N SER A 184 -10.56 4.70 -7.67
CA SER A 184 -9.99 3.93 -6.55
C SER A 184 -8.48 4.06 -6.44
N ASN A 185 -7.80 4.23 -7.58
CA ASN A 185 -6.35 4.29 -7.68
C ASN A 185 -5.81 5.72 -7.70
N ASP A 186 -6.66 6.74 -7.60
CA ASP A 186 -6.22 8.13 -7.75
C ASP A 186 -5.47 8.64 -6.52
N ILE A 187 -4.51 9.55 -6.74
CA ILE A 187 -3.90 10.33 -5.66
C ILE A 187 -4.91 11.39 -5.22
N THR A 188 -5.08 11.57 -3.90
CA THR A 188 -6.02 12.54 -3.35
C THR A 188 -5.49 13.97 -3.47
N ASP A 189 -6.32 14.96 -3.78
CA ASP A 189 -5.87 16.36 -3.77
C ASP A 189 -5.36 16.79 -2.37
N PRO A 190 -4.20 17.45 -2.25
CA PRO A 190 -3.67 17.91 -0.95
C PRO A 190 -4.58 18.82 -0.14
N MET A 191 -5.39 19.67 -0.79
CA MET A 191 -6.34 20.54 -0.07
C MET A 191 -7.57 19.77 0.40
N VAL A 192 -8.04 18.78 -0.38
CA VAL A 192 -9.09 17.86 0.06
C VAL A 192 -8.60 17.06 1.27
N PHE A 193 -7.39 16.49 1.20
CA PHE A 193 -6.77 15.80 2.33
C PHE A 193 -6.73 16.71 3.56
N ALA A 194 -6.20 17.94 3.43
CA ALA A 194 -6.08 18.88 4.54
C ALA A 194 -7.44 19.23 5.17
N GLY A 195 -8.44 19.51 4.34
CA GLY A 195 -9.80 19.82 4.80
C GLY A 195 -10.45 18.65 5.53
N VAL A 196 -10.33 17.44 5.00
CA VAL A 196 -10.84 16.22 5.63
C VAL A 196 -10.10 15.95 6.94
N TYR A 197 -8.77 16.00 6.94
CA TYR A 197 -7.97 15.69 8.12
C TYR A 197 -8.29 16.61 9.29
N ALA A 198 -8.46 17.92 9.02
CA ALA A 198 -8.92 18.89 10.02
C ALA A 198 -10.31 18.56 10.57
N GLN A 199 -11.24 18.08 9.73
CA GLN A 199 -12.57 17.61 10.18
C GLN A 199 -12.46 16.38 11.08
N LEU A 200 -11.58 15.43 10.75
CA LEU A 200 -11.37 14.21 11.54
C LEU A 200 -10.84 14.54 12.94
N VAL A 201 -9.79 15.35 13.03
CA VAL A 201 -9.24 15.82 14.32
C VAL A 201 -10.31 16.60 15.10
N GLY A 202 -10.97 17.56 14.44
CA GLY A 202 -12.01 18.38 15.07
C GLY A 202 -13.19 17.58 15.61
N ALA A 203 -13.56 16.47 14.97
CA ALA A 203 -14.62 15.59 15.45
C ALA A 203 -14.29 14.94 16.80
N PHE A 204 -13.04 14.50 17.00
CA PHE A 204 -12.61 13.96 18.30
C PHE A 204 -12.60 15.04 19.38
N THR A 205 -12.03 16.22 19.11
CA THR A 205 -12.00 17.33 20.07
C THR A 205 -13.41 17.82 20.42
N MET A 206 -14.34 17.82 19.46
CA MET A 206 -15.73 18.19 19.71
C MET A 206 -16.45 17.16 20.58
N ALA A 207 -16.21 15.87 20.34
CA ALA A 207 -16.80 14.79 21.13
C ALA A 207 -16.25 14.75 22.56
N ASN A 208 -14.96 15.04 22.74
CA ASN A 208 -14.32 15.14 24.05
C ASN A 208 -13.22 16.24 24.02
N PRO A 209 -13.48 17.44 24.58
CA PRO A 209 -12.53 18.57 24.55
C PRO A 209 -11.20 18.34 25.27
N THR A 210 -11.08 17.27 26.07
CA THR A 210 -9.83 16.90 26.75
C THR A 210 -9.24 15.60 26.20
N VAL A 211 -9.69 15.16 25.02
CA VAL A 211 -9.15 13.97 24.37
C VAL A 211 -7.67 14.19 24.07
N GLN A 212 -6.85 13.20 24.39
CA GLN A 212 -5.46 13.15 23.94
C GLN A 212 -5.33 12.29 22.70
N GLY A 213 -4.29 12.46 21.91
CA GLY A 213 -4.14 11.63 20.72
C GLY A 213 -2.77 11.63 20.10
N MET A 214 -2.58 10.69 19.18
CA MET A 214 -1.41 10.59 18.33
C MET A 214 -1.84 10.65 16.87
N LEU A 215 -1.19 11.54 16.12
CA LEU A 215 -1.30 11.65 14.67
C LEU A 215 -0.05 11.04 14.06
N VAL A 216 -0.24 10.15 13.09
CA VAL A 216 0.84 9.34 12.50
C VAL A 216 0.99 9.70 11.02
N ASN A 217 2.21 10.01 10.59
CA ASN A 217 2.48 10.40 9.22
C ASN A 217 2.55 9.20 8.25
N ILE A 218 2.74 9.48 6.96
CA ILE A 218 2.68 8.51 5.87
C ILE A 218 4.12 8.18 5.41
N PRO A 219 4.53 6.90 5.43
CA PRO A 219 5.84 6.47 4.97
C PRO A 219 5.97 6.55 3.46
N ASP A 220 7.22 6.67 2.99
CA ASP A 220 7.56 6.60 1.57
C ASP A 220 7.30 5.19 1.03
N VAL A 221 6.36 5.08 0.08
CA VAL A 221 5.93 3.80 -0.46
C VAL A 221 7.02 3.14 -1.31
N SER A 222 7.97 3.89 -1.88
CA SER A 222 9.07 3.33 -2.68
C SER A 222 10.01 2.46 -1.86
N THR A 223 9.99 2.59 -0.53
CA THR A 223 10.82 1.82 0.41
C THR A 223 10.20 0.48 0.81
N LEU A 224 8.98 0.20 0.38
CA LEU A 224 8.28 -1.05 0.70
C LEU A 224 8.90 -2.22 -0.07
N ALA A 225 8.88 -3.42 0.54
CA ALA A 225 9.28 -4.66 -0.14
C ALA A 225 8.57 -4.86 -1.49
N TYR A 226 7.35 -4.33 -1.64
CA TYR A 226 6.59 -4.31 -2.88
C TYR A 226 7.36 -3.72 -4.07
N PHE A 227 8.22 -2.72 -3.86
CA PHE A 227 8.94 -2.02 -4.94
C PHE A 227 10.44 -2.32 -4.97
N ILE A 228 11.03 -2.80 -3.87
CA ILE A 228 12.49 -3.06 -3.79
C ILE A 228 12.87 -4.52 -4.01
N THR A 229 11.89 -5.42 -4.20
CA THR A 229 12.17 -6.87 -4.36
C THR A 229 12.56 -7.23 -5.79
N VAL A 230 11.92 -6.62 -6.78
CA VAL A 230 12.16 -6.93 -8.20
C VAL A 230 13.06 -5.85 -8.80
N PRO A 231 14.32 -6.18 -9.19
CA PRO A 231 15.19 -5.18 -9.78
C PRO A 231 14.72 -4.82 -11.19
N TYR A 232 15.11 -3.63 -11.70
CA TYR A 232 14.79 -3.17 -13.06
C TYR A 232 15.40 -4.05 -14.17
N ASN A 233 16.44 -4.85 -13.86
CA ASN A 233 17.14 -5.74 -14.79
C ASN A 233 17.17 -7.23 -14.36
N PRO A 234 16.00 -7.86 -14.14
CA PRO A 234 15.91 -9.17 -13.53
C PRO A 234 16.26 -10.32 -14.48
N VAL A 235 16.25 -10.11 -15.81
CA VAL A 235 16.29 -11.21 -16.78
C VAL A 235 17.72 -11.48 -17.30
N PRO A 236 18.31 -12.66 -17.00
CA PRO A 236 19.56 -13.10 -17.63
C PRO A 236 19.33 -13.56 -19.07
N LEU A 237 20.23 -13.20 -19.98
CA LEU A 237 20.27 -13.68 -21.35
C LEU A 237 21.61 -14.32 -21.71
N ASP A 238 21.57 -15.34 -22.56
CA ASP A 238 22.74 -15.76 -23.32
C ASP A 238 22.94 -14.86 -24.56
N GLN A 239 24.09 -15.00 -25.22
CA GLN A 239 24.41 -14.17 -26.39
C GLN A 239 23.43 -14.41 -27.56
N ALA A 240 22.97 -15.64 -27.75
CA ALA A 240 22.11 -15.97 -28.90
C ALA A 240 20.72 -15.32 -28.75
N ASN A 241 20.15 -15.34 -27.56
CA ASN A 241 18.87 -14.70 -27.26
C ASN A 241 18.99 -13.18 -27.28
N ALA A 242 20.10 -12.61 -26.78
CA ALA A 242 20.36 -11.18 -26.89
C ALA A 242 20.44 -10.71 -28.35
N ASP A 243 21.17 -11.44 -29.20
CA ASP A 243 21.27 -11.14 -30.64
C ASP A 243 19.91 -11.24 -31.34
N ALA A 244 19.11 -12.25 -31.00
CA ALA A 244 17.76 -12.43 -31.54
C ALA A 244 16.81 -11.29 -31.16
N LEU A 245 16.82 -10.84 -29.90
CA LEU A 245 16.02 -9.71 -29.44
C LEU A 245 16.48 -8.40 -30.08
N ASN A 246 17.79 -8.15 -30.18
CA ASN A 246 18.33 -6.98 -30.88
C ASN A 246 17.88 -6.94 -32.35
N ALA A 247 17.86 -8.10 -33.03
CA ALA A 247 17.34 -8.19 -34.39
C ALA A 247 15.83 -7.90 -34.45
N ALA A 248 15.04 -8.34 -33.46
CA ALA A 248 13.62 -8.07 -33.38
C ALA A 248 13.31 -6.57 -33.17
N TYR A 249 14.11 -5.87 -32.35
CA TYR A 249 13.97 -4.43 -32.10
C TYR A 249 14.64 -3.53 -33.14
N ALA A 250 15.33 -4.08 -34.15
CA ALA A 250 16.03 -3.30 -35.16
C ALA A 250 15.10 -2.33 -35.92
N ALA A 251 13.87 -2.76 -36.23
CA ALA A 251 12.88 -1.91 -36.89
C ALA A 251 12.40 -0.77 -35.98
N TYR A 252 12.11 -1.08 -34.71
CA TYR A 252 11.73 -0.09 -33.70
C TYR A 252 12.83 0.97 -33.54
N ASN A 253 14.07 0.54 -33.31
CA ASN A 253 15.23 1.44 -33.18
C ASN A 253 15.47 2.26 -34.45
N GLY A 254 15.24 1.70 -35.64
CA GLY A 254 15.28 2.44 -36.90
C GLY A 254 14.23 3.56 -36.95
N GLY A 255 13.02 3.30 -36.48
CA GLY A 255 11.95 4.29 -36.33
C GLY A 255 12.29 5.41 -35.35
N VAL A 256 12.91 5.07 -34.20
CA VAL A 256 13.44 6.05 -33.24
C VAL A 256 14.47 6.98 -33.89
N GLN A 257 15.41 6.44 -34.67
CA GLN A 257 16.40 7.26 -35.38
C GLN A 257 15.77 8.12 -36.48
N ALA A 258 14.72 7.65 -37.15
CA ALA A 258 13.96 8.45 -38.10
C ALA A 258 13.24 9.61 -37.40
N ALA A 259 12.65 9.38 -36.23
CA ALA A 259 12.03 10.41 -35.41
C ALA A 259 13.05 11.50 -34.99
N LEU A 260 14.24 11.08 -34.56
CA LEU A 260 15.34 11.99 -34.25
C LEU A 260 15.77 12.81 -35.47
N GLY A 261 15.98 12.17 -36.62
CA GLY A 261 16.35 12.84 -37.87
C GLY A 261 15.29 13.81 -38.38
N GLY A 262 14.01 13.55 -38.07
CA GLY A 262 12.88 14.42 -38.33
C GLY A 262 12.66 15.53 -37.29
N SER A 263 13.51 15.62 -36.26
CA SER A 263 13.33 16.54 -35.11
C SER A 263 12.03 16.34 -34.32
N ALA A 264 11.43 15.15 -34.36
CA ALA A 264 10.24 14.84 -33.57
C ALA A 264 10.54 14.56 -32.09
N ILE A 265 11.77 14.13 -31.79
CA ILE A 265 12.29 13.86 -30.44
C ILE A 265 13.70 14.42 -30.28
N THR A 266 14.14 14.57 -29.03
CA THR A 266 15.51 15.01 -28.72
C THR A 266 16.52 13.86 -28.82
N PRO A 267 17.82 14.14 -28.94
CA PRO A 267 18.87 13.11 -28.85
C PRO A 267 18.80 12.31 -27.54
N GLU A 268 18.43 12.95 -26.44
CA GLU A 268 18.29 12.32 -25.12
C GLU A 268 17.13 11.31 -25.11
N GLU A 269 15.96 11.69 -25.64
CA GLU A 269 14.81 10.78 -25.75
C GLU A 269 15.09 9.64 -26.73
N ALA A 270 15.79 9.91 -27.85
CA ALA A 270 16.18 8.86 -28.78
C ALA A 270 17.14 7.84 -28.14
N ALA A 271 18.06 8.29 -27.29
CA ALA A 271 18.94 7.40 -26.52
C ALA A 271 18.14 6.56 -25.51
N LEU A 272 17.20 7.19 -24.80
CA LEU A 272 16.33 6.52 -23.83
C LEU A 272 15.47 5.43 -24.47
N ARG A 273 14.91 5.70 -25.66
CA ARG A 273 14.09 4.75 -26.43
C ARG A 273 14.89 3.62 -27.08
N THR A 274 16.20 3.77 -27.25
CA THR A 274 16.99 2.77 -27.99
C THR A 274 17.09 1.48 -27.17
N ILE A 275 16.43 0.41 -27.64
CA ILE A 275 16.40 -0.89 -26.95
C ILE A 275 17.61 -1.72 -27.37
N SER A 276 18.35 -2.25 -26.41
CA SER A 276 19.47 -3.14 -26.69
C SER A 276 19.67 -4.19 -25.60
N PHE A 277 20.09 -5.38 -26.01
CA PHE A 277 20.33 -6.52 -25.14
C PHE A 277 21.76 -7.02 -25.26
N ALA A 278 22.30 -7.57 -24.18
CA ALA A 278 23.61 -8.23 -24.14
C ALA A 278 23.55 -9.52 -23.31
N ALA A 279 24.58 -10.36 -23.42
CA ALA A 279 24.70 -11.51 -22.51
C ALA A 279 24.84 -11.03 -21.05
N GLY A 280 24.12 -11.65 -20.12
CA GLY A 280 24.04 -11.24 -18.71
C GLY A 280 22.66 -10.66 -18.35
N GLN A 281 22.59 -9.87 -17.26
CA GLN A 281 21.35 -9.24 -16.79
C GLN A 281 20.93 -8.10 -17.71
N ASN A 282 19.66 -8.08 -18.11
CA ASN A 282 19.10 -7.04 -18.97
C ASN A 282 17.92 -6.36 -18.30
N ALA A 283 17.84 -5.05 -18.51
CA ALA A 283 16.69 -4.23 -18.14
C ALA A 283 15.43 -4.71 -18.87
N VAL A 284 14.31 -4.71 -18.16
CA VAL A 284 13.02 -4.99 -18.81
C VAL A 284 12.64 -3.88 -19.77
N VAL A 285 11.92 -4.19 -20.84
CA VAL A 285 11.25 -3.22 -21.70
C VAL A 285 9.92 -2.85 -21.07
N ILE A 286 9.61 -1.57 -21.01
CA ILE A 286 8.39 -1.02 -20.40
C ILE A 286 7.69 -0.09 -21.39
N LEU A 287 6.37 0.07 -21.19
CA LEU A 287 5.65 1.22 -21.72
C LEU A 287 5.93 2.43 -20.81
N ASP A 288 6.32 3.55 -21.40
CA ASP A 288 6.59 4.80 -20.67
C ASP A 288 5.77 5.94 -21.27
N GLU A 289 4.70 6.31 -20.58
CA GLU A 289 3.78 7.36 -20.96
C GLU A 289 4.34 8.78 -20.95
N ASP A 290 5.50 9.03 -20.33
CA ASP A 290 6.17 10.33 -20.39
C ASP A 290 6.88 10.56 -21.74
N LEU A 291 7.05 9.51 -22.54
CA LEU A 291 7.66 9.62 -23.86
C LEU A 291 6.72 10.34 -24.86
N THR A 292 7.30 11.06 -25.81
CA THR A 292 6.54 11.76 -26.86
C THR A 292 5.71 10.77 -27.71
N ASP A 293 4.39 10.92 -27.85
CA ASP A 293 3.64 9.98 -28.71
C ASP A 293 4.03 10.11 -30.19
N LEU A 294 4.66 9.06 -30.73
CA LEU A 294 5.15 9.00 -32.12
C LEU A 294 4.22 8.24 -33.07
N THR A 295 3.16 7.61 -32.56
CA THR A 295 2.30 6.70 -33.33
C THR A 295 1.57 7.43 -34.47
N GLY A 296 1.29 8.73 -34.29
CA GLY A 296 0.69 9.60 -35.31
C GLY A 296 1.69 10.42 -36.14
N ILE A 297 3.00 10.31 -35.86
CA ILE A 297 4.02 11.22 -36.44
C ILE A 297 4.94 10.48 -37.42
N ILE A 298 5.50 9.33 -37.02
CA ILE A 298 6.52 8.61 -37.79
C ILE A 298 5.99 7.27 -38.29
N ASP A 299 5.64 6.39 -37.35
CA ASP A 299 5.17 5.03 -37.61
C ASP A 299 4.33 4.57 -36.40
N PRO A 300 3.09 4.07 -36.62
CA PRO A 300 2.26 3.49 -35.56
C PRO A 300 2.95 2.39 -34.73
N ALA A 301 3.99 1.74 -35.25
CA ALA A 301 4.77 0.73 -34.54
C ALA A 301 5.80 1.32 -33.56
N VAL A 302 6.14 2.60 -33.66
CA VAL A 302 7.05 3.29 -32.73
C VAL A 302 6.24 3.82 -31.55
N ILE A 303 5.72 2.88 -30.76
CA ILE A 303 5.05 3.17 -29.49
C ILE A 303 6.06 3.62 -28.42
N ASN A 304 5.52 4.06 -27.29
CA ASN A 304 6.26 4.60 -26.16
C ASN A 304 6.99 3.50 -25.36
N LEU A 305 8.04 2.94 -25.95
CA LEU A 305 8.87 1.91 -25.32
C LEU A 305 10.25 2.45 -24.97
N ARG A 306 10.75 1.95 -23.84
CA ARG A 306 12.16 2.03 -23.47
C ARG A 306 12.54 0.86 -22.59
N GLN A 307 13.83 0.70 -22.33
CA GLN A 307 14.26 -0.15 -21.24
C GLN A 307 14.12 0.60 -19.90
N ALA A 308 13.76 -0.14 -18.86
CA ALA A 308 13.77 0.34 -17.48
C ALA A 308 15.20 0.70 -17.05
N ASN A 309 15.31 1.59 -16.08
CA ASN A 309 16.55 2.03 -15.46
C ASN A 309 16.41 1.95 -13.93
N VAL A 310 17.44 2.37 -13.20
CA VAL A 310 17.51 2.25 -11.73
C VAL A 310 16.47 3.11 -10.99
N ASP A 311 15.92 4.12 -11.66
CA ASP A 311 14.92 5.03 -11.11
C ASP A 311 13.48 4.53 -11.34
N ASP A 312 13.28 3.43 -12.08
CA ASP A 312 11.98 2.76 -12.22
C ASP A 312 11.80 1.70 -11.15
N LEU A 313 10.57 1.57 -10.63
CA LEU A 313 10.23 0.58 -9.62
C LEU A 313 9.32 -0.49 -10.22
N ILE A 314 9.81 -1.74 -10.29
CA ILE A 314 9.02 -2.87 -10.75
C ILE A 314 8.17 -3.40 -9.60
N VAL A 315 6.86 -3.52 -9.81
CA VAL A 315 5.94 -3.99 -8.76
C VAL A 315 6.17 -5.48 -8.46
N LEU A 316 6.07 -5.86 -7.20
CA LEU A 316 6.27 -7.24 -6.74
C LEU A 316 5.46 -8.30 -7.53
N PRO A 317 4.17 -8.09 -7.87
CA PRO A 317 3.42 -9.04 -8.71
C PRO A 317 4.08 -9.38 -10.05
N ALA A 318 4.87 -8.47 -10.64
CA ALA A 318 5.55 -8.71 -11.90
C ALA A 318 6.58 -9.86 -11.82
N ALA A 319 7.07 -10.19 -10.62
CA ALA A 319 7.97 -11.33 -10.38
C ALA A 319 7.40 -12.67 -10.88
N SER A 320 6.08 -12.81 -10.89
CA SER A 320 5.40 -14.04 -11.31
C SER A 320 5.38 -14.27 -12.82
N ILE A 321 5.59 -13.21 -13.62
CA ILE A 321 5.47 -13.27 -15.09
C ILE A 321 6.77 -12.92 -15.81
N ILE A 322 7.62 -12.06 -15.26
CA ILE A 322 8.89 -11.65 -15.88
C ILE A 322 9.75 -12.87 -16.21
N GLY A 323 10.30 -12.92 -17.41
CA GLY A 323 11.14 -14.03 -17.87
C GLY A 323 10.36 -15.26 -18.36
N THR A 324 9.03 -15.29 -18.23
CA THR A 324 8.18 -16.35 -18.79
C THR A 324 7.76 -16.03 -20.22
N GLU A 325 7.53 -17.07 -21.05
CA GLU A 325 7.07 -16.90 -22.43
C GLU A 325 5.54 -16.72 -22.48
N ALA A 326 5.06 -15.61 -23.05
CA ALA A 326 3.63 -15.39 -23.26
C ALA A 326 3.04 -16.40 -24.26
N VAL A 327 3.85 -16.87 -25.22
CA VAL A 327 3.50 -17.96 -26.13
C VAL A 327 4.48 -19.12 -25.89
N PRO A 328 4.01 -20.26 -25.35
CA PRO A 328 4.88 -21.40 -25.06
C PRO A 328 5.69 -21.86 -26.28
N GLY A 329 7.01 -21.95 -26.11
CA GLY A 329 7.96 -22.31 -27.16
C GLY A 329 8.40 -21.14 -28.05
N ASN A 330 8.08 -19.89 -27.69
CA ASN A 330 8.49 -18.70 -28.43
C ASN A 330 9.32 -17.73 -27.56
N PRO A 331 10.67 -17.80 -27.63
CA PRO A 331 11.57 -16.93 -26.88
C PRO A 331 11.42 -15.44 -27.19
N ALA A 332 10.85 -15.07 -28.34
CA ALA A 332 10.57 -13.67 -28.67
C ALA A 332 9.38 -13.09 -27.89
N THR A 333 8.69 -13.90 -27.08
CA THR A 333 7.50 -13.49 -26.32
C THR A 333 7.74 -13.48 -24.82
N VAL A 334 8.99 -13.41 -24.40
CA VAL A 334 9.34 -13.33 -22.98
C VAL A 334 8.86 -12.00 -22.39
N TYR A 335 8.07 -12.07 -21.31
CA TYR A 335 7.62 -10.90 -20.55
C TYR A 335 8.79 -10.12 -19.96
N GLY A 336 8.73 -8.80 -20.11
CA GLY A 336 9.82 -7.88 -19.78
C GLY A 336 10.91 -7.82 -20.86
N LEU A 337 10.90 -8.66 -21.89
CA LEU A 337 11.85 -8.56 -23.00
C LEU A 337 11.11 -8.29 -24.30
N GLY A 338 10.65 -9.33 -24.98
CA GLY A 338 9.91 -9.18 -26.24
C GLY A 338 8.44 -8.79 -26.04
N VAL A 339 7.88 -9.02 -24.85
CA VAL A 339 6.60 -8.45 -24.42
C VAL A 339 6.90 -7.39 -23.36
N PRO A 340 6.74 -6.09 -23.66
CA PRO A 340 6.95 -5.02 -22.71
C PRO A 340 6.05 -5.15 -21.47
N LEU A 341 6.53 -4.67 -20.34
CA LEU A 341 5.68 -4.50 -19.16
C LEU A 341 4.73 -3.32 -19.39
N GLY A 342 3.46 -3.54 -19.04
CA GLY A 342 2.46 -2.49 -18.99
C GLY A 342 2.68 -1.55 -17.82
N ASP A 343 1.96 -0.43 -17.87
CA ASP A 343 1.92 0.59 -16.82
C ASP A 343 1.63 -0.02 -15.45
N GLU A 344 0.67 -0.96 -15.40
CA GLU A 344 0.25 -1.62 -14.17
C GLU A 344 1.33 -2.44 -13.44
N LEU A 345 2.50 -2.60 -14.05
CA LEU A 345 3.62 -3.39 -13.54
C LEU A 345 4.86 -2.56 -13.17
N VAL A 346 4.86 -1.26 -13.41
CA VAL A 346 6.03 -0.40 -13.24
C VAL A 346 5.59 0.97 -12.72
N LEU A 347 6.35 1.56 -11.80
CA LEU A 347 6.27 3.00 -11.54
C LEU A 347 7.46 3.70 -12.17
N ILE A 348 7.19 4.74 -12.95
CA ILE A 348 8.20 5.58 -13.57
C ILE A 348 8.53 6.82 -12.70
N PRO A 349 9.65 7.53 -12.95
CA PRO A 349 10.10 8.62 -12.09
C PRO A 349 9.10 9.77 -11.88
N SER A 350 8.28 10.10 -12.87
CA SER A 350 7.27 11.16 -12.77
C SER A 350 6.15 10.79 -11.79
N GLU A 351 5.73 9.53 -11.79
CA GLU A 351 4.72 8.98 -10.90
C GLU A 351 5.22 8.89 -9.46
N ILE A 352 6.46 8.45 -9.28
CA ILE A 352 7.16 8.46 -7.98
C ILE A 352 7.23 9.90 -7.46
N LEU A 353 7.52 10.88 -8.32
CA LEU A 353 7.52 12.29 -7.95
C LEU A 353 6.12 12.80 -7.56
N ALA A 354 5.07 12.40 -8.26
CA ALA A 354 3.68 12.76 -7.93
C ALA A 354 3.28 12.21 -6.56
N ILE A 355 3.57 10.93 -6.30
CA ILE A 355 3.37 10.27 -5.01
C ILE A 355 4.09 11.04 -3.89
N GLU A 356 5.39 11.32 -4.07
CA GLU A 356 6.21 11.98 -3.05
C GLU A 356 5.75 13.42 -2.78
N THR A 357 5.35 14.14 -3.83
CA THR A 357 4.82 15.50 -3.71
C THR A 357 3.55 15.53 -2.87
N ALA A 358 2.59 14.65 -3.18
CA ALA A 358 1.35 14.54 -2.44
C ALA A 358 1.59 14.08 -0.98
N ARG A 359 2.40 13.03 -0.80
CA ARG A 359 2.76 12.49 0.52
C ARG A 359 3.38 13.53 1.44
N LEU A 360 4.32 14.33 0.93
CA LEU A 360 4.96 15.40 1.72
C LEU A 360 3.95 16.49 2.12
N ALA A 361 3.02 16.85 1.23
CA ALA A 361 1.95 17.80 1.55
C ALA A 361 0.97 17.26 2.62
N TYR A 362 0.61 15.98 2.54
CA TYR A 362 -0.20 15.33 3.57
C TYR A 362 0.55 15.29 4.91
N ASN A 363 1.83 14.90 4.92
CA ASN A 363 2.62 14.84 6.15
C ASN A 363 2.79 16.20 6.82
N MET A 364 2.91 17.28 6.03
CA MET A 364 2.87 18.65 6.55
C MET A 364 1.53 18.93 7.26
N THR A 365 0.40 18.58 6.63
CA THR A 365 -0.94 18.72 7.25
C THR A 365 -1.05 17.96 8.57
N ILE A 366 -0.56 16.71 8.59
CA ILE A 366 -0.60 15.85 9.77
C ILE A 366 0.21 16.46 10.92
N GLN A 367 1.42 16.96 10.61
CA GLN A 367 2.29 17.60 11.59
C GLN A 367 1.68 18.91 12.10
N ASP A 368 1.22 19.78 11.21
CA ASP A 368 0.59 21.06 11.57
C ASP A 368 -0.64 20.84 12.48
N ALA A 369 -1.43 19.81 12.21
CA ALA A 369 -2.59 19.46 13.04
C ALA A 369 -2.19 18.98 14.45
N ALA A 370 -1.08 18.25 14.57
CA ALA A 370 -0.55 17.84 15.88
C ALA A 370 0.02 19.03 16.64
N ASP A 371 0.79 19.89 15.98
CA ASP A 371 1.43 21.07 16.59
C ASP A 371 0.40 22.14 17.03
N ALA A 372 -0.79 22.14 16.44
CA ALA A 372 -1.87 23.08 16.76
C ALA A 372 -2.62 22.76 18.07
N ASP A 373 -2.52 21.54 18.62
CA ASP A 373 -3.23 21.11 19.82
C ASP A 373 -2.29 20.42 20.82
N LEU A 374 -2.14 21.01 22.01
CA LEU A 374 -1.26 20.50 23.07
C LEU A 374 -1.68 19.11 23.62
N ASN A 375 -2.89 18.64 23.30
CA ASN A 375 -3.34 17.29 23.66
C ASN A 375 -2.92 16.24 22.61
N LEU A 376 -2.36 16.65 21.48
CA LEU A 376 -1.95 15.78 20.39
C LEU A 376 -0.44 15.68 20.33
N ILE A 377 0.04 14.51 19.91
CA ILE A 377 1.45 14.26 19.61
C ILE A 377 1.59 13.75 18.19
N PHE A 378 2.73 14.05 17.58
CA PHE A 378 3.11 13.55 16.26
C PHE A 378 4.01 12.32 16.40
N PHE A 379 3.78 11.29 15.58
CA PHE A 379 4.69 10.16 15.44
C PHE A 379 5.18 10.06 13.98
N ASP A 380 6.49 10.25 13.80
CA ASP A 380 7.17 10.14 12.51
C ASP A 380 7.48 8.68 12.16
N VAL A 381 6.45 7.95 11.76
CA VAL A 381 6.62 6.58 11.26
C VAL A 381 7.35 6.56 9.92
N ALA A 382 7.30 7.64 9.13
CA ALA A 382 8.02 7.72 7.85
C ALA A 382 9.53 7.59 8.03
N SER A 383 10.11 8.26 9.03
CA SER A 383 11.52 8.09 9.38
C SER A 383 11.83 6.68 9.88
N LEU A 384 10.95 6.09 10.70
CA LEU A 384 11.13 4.72 11.20
C LEU A 384 11.12 3.68 10.07
N VAL A 385 10.17 3.79 9.12
CA VAL A 385 10.09 2.88 7.97
C VAL A 385 11.28 3.06 7.04
N LYS A 386 11.76 4.29 6.85
CA LYS A 386 12.97 4.56 6.07
C LYS A 386 14.21 3.89 6.68
N GLU A 387 14.39 3.97 8.00
CA GLU A 387 15.46 3.26 8.71
C GLU A 387 15.30 1.74 8.57
N PHE A 388 14.09 1.25 8.81
CA PHE A 388 13.75 -0.17 8.71
C PHE A 388 14.08 -0.75 7.32
N SER A 389 13.80 -0.02 6.24
CA SER A 389 14.12 -0.47 4.88
C SER A 389 15.58 -0.31 4.50
N ALA A 390 16.29 0.70 5.03
CA ALA A 390 17.67 0.96 4.67
C ALA A 390 18.69 0.11 5.46
N THR A 391 18.47 -0.06 6.76
CA THR A 391 19.44 -0.67 7.68
C THR A 391 18.85 -1.74 8.59
N GLY A 392 17.54 -1.98 8.53
CA GLY A 392 16.84 -2.82 9.48
C GLY A 392 16.81 -2.24 10.90
N ILE A 393 16.11 -2.94 11.79
CA ILE A 393 15.91 -2.57 13.19
C ILE A 393 16.35 -3.72 14.10
N ASP A 394 17.37 -3.46 14.93
CA ASP A 394 17.72 -4.29 16.07
C ASP A 394 16.81 -3.93 17.25
N TYR A 395 16.00 -4.90 17.70
CA TYR A 395 15.08 -4.73 18.83
C TYR A 395 15.58 -5.44 20.10
N GLY A 396 16.87 -5.77 20.17
CA GLY A 396 17.58 -6.33 21.32
C GLY A 396 17.47 -7.85 21.44
N THR A 397 16.28 -8.42 21.23
CA THR A 397 16.04 -9.88 21.22
C THR A 397 16.12 -10.49 19.82
N GLY A 398 16.33 -9.66 18.79
CA GLY A 398 16.44 -10.06 17.40
C GLY A 398 16.52 -8.86 16.46
N TYR A 399 16.36 -9.12 15.18
CA TYR A 399 16.52 -8.14 14.10
C TYR A 399 15.46 -8.34 13.03
N ILE A 400 14.97 -7.24 12.45
CA ILE A 400 14.12 -7.25 11.25
C ILE A 400 14.65 -6.29 10.18
N ASP A 401 14.41 -6.60 8.91
CA ASP A 401 14.63 -5.70 7.78
C ASP A 401 13.54 -5.85 6.71
N ALA A 402 13.66 -5.07 5.63
CA ALA A 402 12.71 -5.05 4.52
C ALA A 402 12.89 -6.18 3.49
N THR A 403 13.80 -7.14 3.72
CA THR A 403 13.98 -8.27 2.80
C THR A 403 12.68 -9.06 2.69
N TYR A 404 12.15 -9.15 1.48
CA TYR A 404 10.87 -9.82 1.23
C TYR A 404 10.89 -11.28 1.72
N ALA A 405 9.77 -11.68 2.34
CA ALA A 405 9.51 -12.98 2.96
C ALA A 405 10.42 -13.42 4.14
N THR A 406 11.67 -12.94 4.22
CA THR A 406 12.69 -13.46 5.16
C THR A 406 13.19 -12.44 6.17
N GLY A 407 13.13 -11.15 5.85
CA GLY A 407 13.53 -10.04 6.72
C GLY A 407 12.60 -9.84 7.92
N GLY A 408 11.40 -10.41 7.86
CA GLY A 408 10.47 -10.51 8.98
C GLY A 408 9.66 -9.25 9.27
N GLY A 409 9.93 -8.11 8.62
CA GLY A 409 9.13 -6.90 8.86
C GLY A 409 7.94 -6.72 7.91
N PHE A 410 8.06 -7.03 6.61
CA PHE A 410 6.93 -7.02 5.67
C PHE A 410 6.30 -8.40 5.48
N SER A 411 4.97 -8.41 5.31
CA SER A 411 4.16 -9.60 5.00
C SER A 411 4.31 -10.01 3.53
N LEU A 412 3.64 -11.11 3.12
CA LEU A 412 3.76 -11.63 1.75
C LEU A 412 3.11 -10.76 0.67
N ASP A 413 2.41 -9.68 1.05
CA ASP A 413 2.00 -8.66 0.07
C ASP A 413 3.08 -7.61 -0.19
N GLY A 414 4.20 -7.63 0.54
CA GLY A 414 5.30 -6.67 0.41
C GLY A 414 4.96 -5.24 0.84
N VAL A 415 3.75 -4.99 1.36
CA VAL A 415 3.24 -3.66 1.70
C VAL A 415 3.00 -3.55 3.21
N HIS A 416 2.21 -4.47 3.75
CA HIS A 416 1.80 -4.43 5.15
C HIS A 416 2.82 -5.12 6.05
N PRO A 417 3.01 -4.63 7.29
CA PRO A 417 3.89 -5.29 8.25
C PRO A 417 3.41 -6.69 8.65
N THR A 418 4.34 -7.58 8.97
CA THR A 418 4.01 -8.80 9.72
C THR A 418 3.62 -8.45 11.17
N ALA A 419 3.14 -9.43 11.95
CA ALA A 419 2.97 -9.26 13.39
C ALA A 419 4.26 -8.75 14.10
N ARG A 420 5.44 -9.16 13.63
CA ARG A 420 6.72 -8.65 14.15
C ARG A 420 6.99 -7.21 13.70
N GLY A 421 6.73 -6.86 12.45
CA GLY A 421 6.83 -5.49 11.96
C GLY A 421 5.90 -4.53 12.70
N TYR A 422 4.65 -4.94 12.93
CA TYR A 422 3.68 -4.19 13.75
C TYR A 422 4.15 -3.99 15.19
N ALA A 423 4.87 -4.95 15.78
CA ALA A 423 5.44 -4.79 17.13
C ALA A 423 6.52 -3.70 17.18
N VAL A 424 7.34 -3.58 16.13
CA VAL A 424 8.34 -2.50 16.02
C VAL A 424 7.66 -1.13 15.88
N ILE A 425 6.63 -1.03 15.03
CA ILE A 425 5.83 0.20 14.89
C ILE A 425 5.13 0.55 16.21
N ALA A 426 4.52 -0.43 16.87
CA ALA A 426 3.85 -0.22 18.16
C ALA A 426 4.84 0.26 19.24
N ASN A 427 6.08 -0.24 19.23
CA ASN A 427 7.12 0.24 20.14
C ASN A 427 7.51 1.70 19.87
N GLY A 428 7.66 2.10 18.60
CA GLY A 428 7.88 3.51 18.24
C GLY A 428 6.74 4.41 18.71
N MET A 429 5.49 3.95 18.56
CA MET A 429 4.32 4.67 19.09
C MET A 429 4.34 4.74 20.63
N ILE A 430 4.67 3.64 21.33
CA ILE A 430 4.79 3.63 22.79
C ILE A 430 5.85 4.64 23.26
N ASP A 431 6.99 4.70 22.57
CA ASP A 431 8.05 5.66 22.90
C ASP A 431 7.59 7.11 22.72
N ALA A 432 6.90 7.40 21.62
CA ALA A 432 6.32 8.72 21.38
C ALA A 432 5.26 9.10 22.43
N ILE A 433 4.41 8.16 22.84
CA ILE A 433 3.42 8.37 23.92
C ILE A 433 4.11 8.65 25.26
N ASN A 434 5.11 7.84 25.62
CA ASN A 434 5.86 8.00 26.86
C ASN A 434 6.58 9.36 26.89
N ALA A 435 7.20 9.76 25.79
CA ALA A 435 7.89 11.05 25.68
C ALA A 435 6.91 12.23 25.70
N GLY A 436 5.81 12.15 24.95
CA GLY A 436 4.87 13.26 24.77
C GLY A 436 3.94 13.49 25.97
N PHE A 437 3.50 12.42 26.63
CA PHE A 437 2.54 12.51 27.75
C PHE A 437 3.15 12.19 29.12
N GLY A 438 4.45 11.87 29.19
CA GLY A 438 5.09 11.44 30.44
C GLY A 438 4.53 10.11 30.96
N ALA A 439 4.04 9.26 30.06
CA ALA A 439 3.53 7.94 30.40
C ALA A 439 4.67 6.95 30.72
N ASN A 440 4.31 5.77 31.23
CA ASN A 440 5.24 4.68 31.52
C ASN A 440 4.69 3.35 31.00
N ILE A 441 4.47 3.30 29.70
CA ILE A 441 3.94 2.13 28.99
C ILE A 441 5.12 1.27 28.53
N PHE A 442 5.07 -0.02 28.85
CA PHE A 442 6.11 -0.96 28.46
C PHE A 442 5.99 -1.35 26.98
N ARG A 443 7.14 -1.46 26.31
CA ARG A 443 7.27 -2.02 24.97
C ARG A 443 6.76 -3.47 24.89
N VAL A 444 6.40 -3.91 23.69
CA VAL A 444 6.21 -5.33 23.33
C VAL A 444 7.54 -5.92 22.87
N ASP A 445 7.76 -7.22 23.08
CA ASP A 445 8.89 -7.93 22.47
C ASP A 445 8.52 -8.39 21.04
N PRO A 446 9.15 -7.85 19.96
CA PRO A 446 8.89 -8.32 18.61
C PRO A 446 9.31 -9.78 18.36
N GLY A 447 10.24 -10.32 19.14
CA GLY A 447 10.71 -11.72 19.03
C GLY A 447 9.62 -12.76 19.33
N GLU A 448 8.62 -12.40 20.12
CA GLU A 448 7.47 -13.26 20.45
C GLU A 448 6.41 -13.29 19.33
N ARG A 449 6.59 -12.52 18.26
CA ARG A 449 5.62 -12.38 17.17
C ARG A 449 6.03 -13.17 15.94
N THR A 450 5.02 -13.70 15.25
CA THR A 450 5.18 -14.44 14.00
C THR A 450 5.60 -13.50 12.86
N THR A 451 6.23 -14.06 11.84
CA THR A 451 6.53 -13.37 10.58
C THR A 451 5.65 -13.94 9.47
N VAL A 452 6.25 -14.63 8.50
CA VAL A 452 5.59 -15.28 7.39
C VAL A 452 5.11 -16.68 7.80
N PHE A 453 3.94 -17.06 7.30
CA PHE A 453 3.38 -18.38 7.47
C PHE A 453 3.75 -19.28 6.30
N PHE A 454 4.15 -20.51 6.60
CA PHE A 454 4.41 -21.55 5.62
C PHE A 454 3.20 -22.49 5.51
N LYS A 455 3.00 -23.07 4.33
CA LYS A 455 2.06 -24.18 4.13
C LYS A 455 2.76 -25.49 3.83
#